data_AF-A0A1M3F8W0-F1
#
_entry.id   AF-A0A1M3F8W0-F1
#
_cell.length_a   1.000
_cell.length_b   1.000
_cell.length_c   1.000
_cell.angle_alpha   90.00
_cell.angle_beta   90.00
_cell.angle_gamma   90.00
#
_symmetry.space_group_name_H-M   'P 1'
#
loop_
_entity.id
_entity.type
_entity.pdbx_description
1 polymer ?
#
loop_
_entity_poly.entity_id
_entity_poly.type
_entity_poly.pdbx_seq_one_letter_code
_entity_poly.pdbx_strand_id
1 'polypeptide(L)'
;MSTPLPVPEVAAHGRAVLDEVGTVVVGMRDPLRLALAALLAGGHVLFEDVPGLGKTLAARSLAAALGLDFRRVQCTPDLLPSDITGSSVFDPGTASFEFRPGPVFTGLLLADEINRTAPKTQSALLEAMAERQVTVDGSTHKLADPFFVVATSNPVEYEGTYPLPEAQLDRFMVRLAIGYPTADAEVDVLARRLARRTEWAPVNRVVDAGTLRAMQAGVEAVAVDHDVLRYCVDLAAATRSHPAVEVGASPRGSQALMLVGRALAVLDGRDFVLPEDVKQVAVAALAHRLSLTPQAWATGTLPQAVVRDVLEHVPGPTTARG
;
A
#
# COMPACT_ATOMS: atom_id res chain seq x y z
N MET A 1 20.94 12.31 1.11
CA MET A 1 19.56 12.84 1.17
C MET A 1 19.25 13.43 -0.20
N SER A 2 18.18 12.98 -0.86
CA SER A 2 17.75 13.59 -2.13
C SER A 2 17.26 15.01 -1.89
N THR A 3 17.56 15.92 -2.81
CA THR A 3 16.96 17.26 -2.84
C THR A 3 15.45 17.12 -3.01
N PRO A 4 14.61 17.75 -2.17
CA PRO A 4 13.15 17.66 -2.30
C PRO A 4 12.68 18.33 -3.58
N LEU A 5 11.75 17.68 -4.29
CA LEU A 5 11.08 18.31 -5.44
C LEU A 5 10.00 19.30 -4.96
N PRO A 6 9.81 20.42 -5.65
CA PRO A 6 8.69 21.33 -5.42
C PRO A 6 7.33 20.62 -5.60
N VAL A 7 6.33 21.01 -4.81
CA VAL A 7 4.96 20.46 -4.87
C VAL A 7 4.38 20.41 -6.29
N PRO A 8 4.48 21.46 -7.13
CA PRO A 8 3.95 21.40 -8.50
C PRO A 8 4.61 20.31 -9.37
N GLU A 9 5.90 20.04 -9.17
CA GLU A 9 6.62 18.98 -9.89
C GLU A 9 6.19 17.60 -9.41
N VAL A 10 6.04 17.41 -8.08
CA VAL A 10 5.51 16.16 -7.53
C VAL A 10 4.10 15.87 -8.05
N ALA A 11 3.23 16.89 -8.08
CA ALA A 11 1.87 16.78 -8.61
C ALA A 11 1.87 16.42 -10.10
N ALA A 12 2.72 17.07 -10.91
CA ALA A 12 2.85 16.80 -12.33
C ALA A 12 3.34 15.37 -12.60
N HIS A 13 4.38 14.92 -11.91
CA HIS A 13 4.87 13.54 -12.01
C HIS A 13 3.83 12.53 -11.52
N GLY A 14 3.15 12.81 -10.41
CA GLY A 14 2.09 11.94 -9.88
C GLY A 14 0.93 11.78 -10.86
N ARG A 15 0.49 12.87 -11.51
CA ARG A 15 -0.52 12.83 -12.55
C ARG A 15 -0.05 12.02 -13.76
N ALA A 16 1.17 12.26 -14.24
CA ALA A 16 1.73 11.52 -15.36
C ALA A 16 1.85 10.01 -15.08
N VAL A 17 2.25 9.63 -13.87
CA VAL A 17 2.27 8.22 -13.42
C VAL A 17 0.87 7.63 -13.44
N LEU A 18 -0.13 8.30 -12.88
CA LEU A 18 -1.51 7.81 -12.85
C LEU A 18 -2.14 7.71 -14.24
N ASP A 19 -1.86 8.67 -15.12
CA ASP A 19 -2.36 8.66 -16.50
C ASP A 19 -1.70 7.54 -17.32
N GLU A 20 -0.38 7.34 -17.17
CA GLU A 20 0.35 6.26 -17.84
C GLU A 20 -0.14 4.88 -17.36
N VAL A 21 -0.31 4.67 -16.05
CA VAL A 21 -0.90 3.44 -15.51
C VAL A 21 -2.35 3.26 -15.97
N GLY A 22 -3.11 4.36 -16.04
CA GLY A 22 -4.50 4.39 -16.51
C GLY A 22 -4.69 4.02 -17.97
N THR A 23 -3.63 3.96 -18.77
CA THR A 23 -3.69 3.43 -20.14
C THR A 23 -3.93 1.92 -20.16
N VAL A 24 -3.45 1.22 -19.12
CA VAL A 24 -3.46 -0.24 -19.02
C VAL A 24 -4.43 -0.76 -17.95
N VAL A 25 -4.64 0.02 -16.89
CA VAL A 25 -5.50 -0.32 -15.76
C VAL A 25 -6.73 0.60 -15.77
N VAL A 26 -7.90 0.04 -16.08
CA VAL A 26 -9.16 0.79 -16.18
C VAL A 26 -9.97 0.61 -14.90
N GLY A 27 -10.74 1.63 -14.51
CA GLY A 27 -11.65 1.56 -13.37
C GLY A 27 -10.99 1.61 -11.99
N MET A 28 -9.66 1.78 -11.91
CA MET A 28 -8.92 1.78 -10.64
C MET A 28 -8.28 3.13 -10.29
N ARG A 29 -8.76 4.25 -10.85
CA ARG A 29 -8.07 5.55 -10.71
C ARG A 29 -7.92 5.97 -9.23
N ASP A 30 -8.98 5.85 -8.44
CA ASP A 30 -8.93 6.25 -7.02
C ASP A 30 -8.11 5.29 -6.14
N PRO A 31 -8.26 3.95 -6.24
CA PRO A 31 -7.36 3.02 -5.55
C PRO A 31 -5.90 3.21 -5.95
N LEU A 32 -5.59 3.45 -7.22
CA LEU A 32 -4.23 3.70 -7.68
C LEU A 32 -3.67 5.02 -7.14
N ARG A 33 -4.50 6.05 -7.06
CA ARG A 33 -4.13 7.34 -6.45
C ARG A 33 -3.80 7.18 -4.97
N LEU A 34 -4.61 6.46 -4.20
CA LEU A 34 -4.33 6.14 -2.80
C LEU A 34 -3.09 5.25 -2.63
N ALA A 35 -2.91 4.27 -3.51
CA ALA A 35 -1.71 3.43 -3.52
C ALA A 35 -0.45 4.28 -3.78
N LEU A 36 -0.46 5.15 -4.80
CA LEU A 36 0.64 6.06 -5.08
C LEU A 36 0.93 7.00 -3.89
N ALA A 37 -0.11 7.57 -3.28
CA ALA A 37 0.03 8.40 -2.09
C ALA A 37 0.69 7.63 -0.94
N ALA A 38 0.30 6.38 -0.71
CA ALA A 38 0.93 5.52 0.31
C ALA A 38 2.40 5.20 -0.01
N LEU A 39 2.75 4.95 -1.28
CA LEU A 39 4.15 4.75 -1.69
C LEU A 39 4.99 6.02 -1.51
N LEU A 40 4.44 7.19 -1.85
CA LEU A 40 5.09 8.49 -1.62
C LEU A 40 5.25 8.81 -0.14
N ALA A 41 4.34 8.33 0.70
CA ALA A 41 4.44 8.36 2.15
C ALA A 41 5.41 7.29 2.74
N GLY A 42 6.06 6.47 1.89
CA GLY A 42 7.01 5.45 2.32
C GLY A 42 6.37 4.16 2.86
N GLY A 43 5.06 3.97 2.63
CA GLY A 43 4.27 2.86 3.14
C GLY A 43 4.10 1.69 2.17
N HIS A 44 3.49 0.63 2.69
CA HIS A 44 3.12 -0.57 1.93
C HIS A 44 1.60 -0.66 1.76
N VAL A 45 1.16 -1.32 0.69
CA VAL A 45 -0.25 -1.36 0.27
C VAL A 45 -0.76 -2.81 0.29
N LEU A 46 -1.96 -3.01 0.81
CA LEU A 46 -2.68 -4.29 0.73
C LEU A 46 -3.93 -4.12 -0.14
N PHE A 47 -4.06 -4.91 -1.21
CA PHE A 47 -5.26 -4.97 -2.05
C PHE A 47 -6.13 -6.19 -1.68
N GLU A 48 -7.30 -5.94 -1.13
CA GLU A 48 -8.26 -6.97 -0.70
C GLU A 48 -9.50 -6.96 -1.60
N ASP A 49 -9.68 -8.02 -2.38
CA ASP A 49 -10.84 -8.25 -3.28
C ASP A 49 -10.72 -9.66 -3.89
N VAL A 50 -11.77 -10.06 -4.61
CA VAL A 50 -11.84 -11.25 -5.45
C VAL A 50 -10.75 -11.29 -6.56
N PRO A 51 -10.39 -12.49 -7.03
CA PRO A 51 -9.44 -12.67 -8.13
C PRO A 51 -9.91 -12.02 -9.45
N GLY A 52 -8.95 -11.68 -10.31
CA GLY A 52 -9.24 -11.21 -11.67
C GLY A 52 -9.43 -9.70 -11.84
N LEU A 53 -9.39 -8.90 -10.77
CA LEU A 53 -9.59 -7.45 -10.81
C LEU A 53 -8.35 -6.62 -11.16
N GLY A 54 -7.40 -7.20 -11.90
CA GLY A 54 -6.24 -6.44 -12.42
C GLY A 54 -5.21 -5.98 -11.37
N LYS A 55 -5.26 -6.44 -10.12
CA LYS A 55 -4.29 -6.06 -9.05
C LYS A 55 -2.83 -6.28 -9.42
N THR A 56 -2.53 -7.45 -9.99
CA THR A 56 -1.20 -7.80 -10.47
C THR A 56 -0.74 -6.83 -11.56
N LEU A 57 -1.67 -6.43 -12.44
CA LEU A 57 -1.42 -5.46 -13.49
C LEU A 57 -1.19 -4.07 -12.91
N ALA A 58 -1.99 -3.65 -11.92
CA ALA A 58 -1.85 -2.39 -11.19
C ALA A 58 -0.48 -2.26 -10.51
N ALA A 59 -0.07 -3.25 -9.70
CA ALA A 59 1.21 -3.23 -9.01
C ALA A 59 2.39 -3.19 -9.99
N ARG A 60 2.36 -4.01 -11.05
CA ARG A 60 3.40 -4.03 -12.08
C ARG A 60 3.46 -2.73 -12.87
N SER A 61 2.30 -2.13 -13.18
CA SER A 61 2.21 -0.86 -13.91
C SER A 61 2.75 0.29 -13.08
N LEU A 62 2.41 0.36 -11.78
CA LEU A 62 2.99 1.33 -10.86
C LEU A 62 4.51 1.18 -10.77
N ALA A 63 5.03 -0.05 -10.62
CA ALA A 63 6.47 -0.28 -10.59
C ALA A 63 7.17 0.22 -11.87
N ALA A 64 6.61 -0.10 -13.04
CA ALA A 64 7.15 0.33 -14.32
C ALA A 64 7.15 1.86 -14.48
N ALA A 65 6.01 2.51 -14.19
CA ALA A 65 5.87 3.97 -14.28
C ALA A 65 6.80 4.71 -13.30
N LEU A 66 7.04 4.13 -12.11
CA LEU A 66 7.94 4.65 -11.09
C LEU A 66 9.42 4.28 -11.31
N GLY A 67 9.73 3.50 -12.35
CA GLY A 67 11.09 3.08 -12.68
C GLY A 67 11.72 2.16 -11.64
N LEU A 68 10.91 1.36 -10.96
CA LEU A 68 11.32 0.40 -9.94
C LEU A 68 11.49 -0.99 -10.52
N ASP A 69 12.51 -1.70 -10.04
CA ASP A 69 12.62 -3.13 -10.28
C ASP A 69 11.43 -3.85 -9.66
N PHE A 70 10.80 -4.73 -10.44
CA PHE A 70 9.59 -5.45 -10.04
C PHE A 70 9.89 -6.93 -9.86
N ARG A 71 9.47 -7.49 -8.73
CA ARG A 71 9.39 -8.93 -8.51
C ARG A 71 7.99 -9.31 -8.07
N ARG A 72 7.56 -10.49 -8.47
CA ARG A 72 6.29 -11.10 -8.03
C ARG A 72 6.60 -12.40 -7.33
N VAL A 73 5.98 -12.60 -6.17
CA VAL A 73 5.93 -13.86 -5.46
C VAL A 73 4.48 -14.28 -5.36
N GLN A 74 4.19 -15.51 -5.78
CA GLN A 74 2.91 -16.14 -5.49
C GLN A 74 3.03 -16.78 -4.12
N CYS A 75 2.21 -16.35 -3.16
CA CYS A 75 2.17 -16.97 -1.85
C CYS A 75 1.41 -18.30 -1.94
N THR A 76 2.11 -19.37 -1.57
CA THR A 76 1.60 -20.74 -1.52
C THR A 76 1.86 -21.36 -0.14
N PRO A 77 1.14 -22.43 0.24
CA PRO A 77 1.31 -23.04 1.56
C PRO A 77 2.72 -23.59 1.83
N ASP A 78 3.43 -23.97 0.77
CA ASP A 78 4.78 -24.54 0.79
C ASP A 78 5.90 -23.50 0.70
N LEU A 79 5.58 -22.22 0.47
CA LEU A 79 6.56 -21.15 0.38
C LEU A 79 7.34 -21.00 1.69
N LEU A 80 8.67 -21.11 1.62
CA LEU A 80 9.54 -21.00 2.78
C LEU A 80 9.99 -19.56 3.02
N PRO A 81 10.37 -19.19 4.25
CA PRO A 81 10.95 -17.86 4.53
C PRO A 81 12.15 -17.54 3.63
N SER A 82 13.03 -18.52 3.40
CA SER A 82 14.21 -18.39 2.54
C SER A 82 13.88 -18.11 1.07
N ASP A 83 12.71 -18.53 0.59
CA ASP A 83 12.27 -18.24 -0.78
C ASP A 83 11.90 -16.76 -0.95
N ILE A 84 11.66 -16.05 0.16
CA ILE A 84 11.39 -14.61 0.21
C ILE A 84 12.67 -13.84 0.51
N THR A 85 13.39 -14.23 1.56
CA THR A 85 14.56 -13.52 2.08
C THR A 85 15.85 -13.82 1.33
N GLY A 86 15.91 -14.93 0.60
CA GLY A 86 17.15 -15.47 0.05
C GLY A 86 17.80 -16.48 0.99
N SER A 87 18.83 -17.15 0.48
CA SER A 87 19.56 -18.21 1.18
C SER A 87 21.03 -18.23 0.77
N SER A 88 21.87 -18.80 1.63
CA SER A 88 23.28 -19.05 1.29
C SER A 88 23.40 -20.39 0.57
N VAL A 89 24.02 -20.38 -0.60
CA VAL A 89 24.26 -21.57 -1.42
C VAL A 89 25.76 -21.85 -1.42
N PHE A 90 26.15 -23.09 -1.14
CA PHE A 90 27.54 -23.51 -1.20
C PHE A 90 28.00 -23.57 -2.67
N ASP A 91 29.05 -22.83 -2.99
CA ASP A 91 29.74 -22.89 -4.28
C ASP A 91 30.97 -23.81 -4.16
N PRO A 92 30.95 -25.01 -4.79
CA PRO A 92 32.07 -25.94 -4.76
C PRO A 92 33.34 -25.40 -5.40
N GLY A 93 33.24 -24.45 -6.34
CA GLY A 93 34.39 -23.87 -7.04
C GLY A 93 35.23 -22.96 -6.16
N THR A 94 34.58 -22.22 -5.25
CA THR A 94 35.23 -21.34 -4.29
C THR A 94 35.31 -21.92 -2.88
N ALA A 95 34.71 -23.09 -2.65
CA ALA A 95 34.53 -23.71 -1.34
C ALA A 95 33.94 -22.73 -0.30
N SER A 96 33.02 -21.87 -0.75
CA SER A 96 32.45 -20.79 0.06
C SER A 96 30.92 -20.76 -0.05
N PHE A 97 30.25 -20.17 0.94
CA PHE A 97 28.82 -19.94 0.89
C PHE A 97 28.55 -18.56 0.27
N GLU A 98 27.82 -18.53 -0.84
CA GLU A 98 27.43 -17.31 -1.54
C GLU A 98 25.97 -16.99 -1.23
N PHE A 99 25.69 -15.77 -0.79
CA PHE A 99 24.32 -15.31 -0.59
C PHE A 99 23.59 -15.15 -1.93
N ARG A 100 22.47 -15.85 -2.09
CA ARG A 100 21.55 -15.69 -3.21
C ARG A 100 20.36 -14.85 -2.77
N PRO A 101 20.24 -13.59 -3.23
CA PRO A 101 19.18 -12.70 -2.78
C PRO A 101 17.81 -13.20 -3.20
N GLY A 102 16.86 -13.15 -2.27
CA GLY A 102 15.47 -13.44 -2.53
C GLY A 102 14.73 -12.32 -3.27
N PRO A 103 13.46 -12.52 -3.60
CA PRO A 103 12.62 -11.54 -4.33
C PRO A 103 12.39 -10.22 -3.58
N VAL A 104 12.63 -10.13 -2.27
CA VAL A 104 12.58 -8.85 -1.53
C VAL A 104 13.66 -7.85 -1.94
N PHE A 105 14.74 -8.29 -2.58
CA PHE A 105 15.78 -7.41 -3.11
C PHE A 105 15.36 -6.80 -4.46
N THR A 106 14.36 -5.92 -4.40
CA THR A 106 13.73 -5.25 -5.55
C THR A 106 13.24 -3.86 -5.15
N GLY A 107 12.78 -3.03 -6.08
CA GLY A 107 12.15 -1.74 -5.76
C GLY A 107 10.67 -1.87 -5.34
N LEU A 108 9.91 -2.72 -6.03
CA LEU A 108 8.53 -3.06 -5.68
C LEU A 108 8.32 -4.59 -5.77
N LEU A 109 7.93 -5.18 -4.64
CA LEU A 109 7.55 -6.59 -4.53
C LEU A 109 6.03 -6.73 -4.51
N LEU A 110 5.49 -7.52 -5.44
CA LEU A 110 4.12 -8.00 -5.36
C LEU A 110 4.06 -9.34 -4.62
N ALA A 111 3.42 -9.38 -3.46
CA ALA A 111 3.12 -10.61 -2.71
C ALA A 111 1.65 -11.01 -2.97
N ASP A 112 1.43 -11.89 -3.94
CA ASP A 112 0.10 -12.27 -4.40
C ASP A 112 -0.48 -13.36 -3.48
N GLU A 113 -1.70 -13.14 -2.97
CA GLU A 113 -2.43 -14.05 -2.08
C GLU A 113 -1.67 -14.35 -0.77
N ILE A 114 -1.18 -13.30 -0.11
CA ILE A 114 -0.35 -13.40 1.11
C ILE A 114 -0.97 -14.29 2.21
N ASN A 115 -2.31 -14.38 2.23
CA ASN A 115 -3.05 -15.23 3.15
C ASN A 115 -2.96 -16.73 2.82
N ARG A 116 -2.33 -17.19 1.74
CA ARG A 116 -2.15 -18.63 1.43
C ARG A 116 -0.85 -19.22 1.96
N THR A 117 0.05 -18.40 2.47
CA THR A 117 1.35 -18.81 2.98
C THR A 117 1.34 -18.93 4.50
N ALA A 118 2.13 -19.86 5.04
CA ALA A 118 2.20 -20.11 6.48
C ALA A 118 2.65 -18.86 7.28
N PRO A 119 2.20 -18.70 8.55
CA PRO A 119 2.50 -17.53 9.37
C PRO A 119 4.00 -17.20 9.54
N LYS A 120 4.87 -18.22 9.53
CA LYS A 120 6.32 -18.04 9.64
C LYS A 120 6.90 -17.30 8.42
N THR A 121 6.44 -17.64 7.22
CA THR A 121 6.87 -17.02 5.98
C THR A 121 6.24 -15.63 5.80
N GLN A 122 4.98 -15.45 6.21
CA GLN A 122 4.37 -14.11 6.31
C GLN A 122 5.20 -13.19 7.21
N SER A 123 5.63 -13.68 8.37
CA SER A 123 6.46 -12.93 9.32
C SER A 123 7.79 -12.49 8.72
N ALA A 124 8.46 -13.35 7.93
CA ALA A 124 9.72 -13.01 7.27
C ALA A 124 9.57 -11.86 6.26
N LEU A 125 8.48 -11.83 5.48
CA LEU A 125 8.17 -10.73 4.59
C LEU A 125 7.89 -9.43 5.37
N LEU A 126 7.13 -9.51 6.45
CA LEU A 126 6.75 -8.36 7.27
C LEU A 126 7.91 -7.78 8.09
N GLU A 127 8.88 -8.62 8.47
CA GLU A 127 10.13 -8.20 9.07
C GLU A 127 10.98 -7.44 8.05
N ALA A 128 11.12 -7.96 6.83
CA ALA A 128 11.80 -7.27 5.74
C ALA A 128 11.16 -5.89 5.43
N MET A 129 9.82 -5.80 5.48
CA MET A 129 9.08 -4.54 5.35
C MET A 129 9.42 -3.53 6.47
N ALA A 130 9.44 -4.00 7.73
CA ALA A 130 9.65 -3.13 8.88
C ALA A 130 11.12 -2.67 9.01
N GLU A 131 12.06 -3.59 8.86
CA GLU A 131 13.48 -3.38 9.11
C GLU A 131 14.23 -2.87 7.86
N ARG A 132 13.63 -3.00 6.67
CA ARG A 132 14.26 -2.68 5.37
C ARG A 132 15.62 -3.37 5.15
N GLN A 133 15.79 -4.52 5.79
CA GLN A 133 16.96 -5.38 5.70
C GLN A 133 16.54 -6.81 6.04
N VAL A 134 17.40 -7.75 5.69
CA VAL A 134 17.23 -9.18 5.95
C VAL A 134 18.52 -9.70 6.56
N THR A 135 18.41 -10.58 7.56
CA THR A 135 19.59 -11.27 8.13
C THR A 135 19.53 -12.75 7.77
N VAL A 136 20.55 -13.23 7.06
CA VAL A 136 20.71 -14.66 6.69
C VAL A 136 22.09 -15.11 7.16
N ASP A 137 22.14 -16.24 7.88
CA ASP A 137 23.38 -16.82 8.42
C ASP A 137 24.27 -15.83 9.18
N GLY A 138 23.64 -14.94 9.96
CA GLY A 138 24.33 -13.93 10.77
C GLY A 138 24.84 -12.71 9.99
N SER A 139 24.63 -12.66 8.67
CA SER A 139 24.98 -11.52 7.82
C SER A 139 23.73 -10.70 7.46
N THR A 140 23.80 -9.39 7.67
CA THR A 140 22.70 -8.47 7.36
C THR A 140 22.86 -7.85 5.98
N HIS A 141 21.83 -7.97 5.16
CA HIS A 141 21.75 -7.47 3.79
C HIS A 141 20.66 -6.40 3.71
N LYS A 142 21.03 -5.18 3.29
CA LYS A 142 20.07 -4.07 3.13
C LYS A 142 19.23 -4.27 1.86
N LEU A 143 17.95 -3.92 1.94
CA LEU A 143 17.07 -3.90 0.77
C LEU A 143 17.33 -2.66 -0.08
N ALA A 144 16.73 -2.64 -1.27
CA ALA A 144 16.78 -1.48 -2.15
C ALA A 144 16.15 -0.25 -1.49
N ASP A 145 16.60 0.93 -1.87
CA ASP A 145 16.00 2.19 -1.45
C ASP A 145 15.56 2.99 -2.69
N PRO A 146 14.25 3.17 -2.95
CA PRO A 146 13.13 2.72 -2.11
C PRO A 146 12.78 1.24 -2.30
N PHE A 147 12.19 0.63 -1.27
CA PHE A 147 11.61 -0.72 -1.30
C PHE A 147 10.16 -0.67 -0.82
N PHE A 148 9.26 -1.27 -1.61
CA PHE A 148 7.84 -1.35 -1.29
C PHE A 148 7.29 -2.76 -1.47
N VAL A 149 6.32 -3.11 -0.63
CA VAL A 149 5.47 -4.29 -0.80
C VAL A 149 4.06 -3.84 -1.17
N VAL A 150 3.55 -4.43 -2.25
CA VAL A 150 2.14 -4.45 -2.58
C VAL A 150 1.68 -5.88 -2.38
N ALA A 151 0.83 -6.13 -1.38
CA ALA A 151 0.28 -7.46 -1.13
C ALA A 151 -1.15 -7.56 -1.66
N THR A 152 -1.59 -8.77 -2.00
CA THR A 152 -3.00 -9.05 -2.28
C THR A 152 -3.52 -10.11 -1.32
N SER A 153 -4.80 -10.01 -0.95
CA SER A 153 -5.52 -11.05 -0.23
C SER A 153 -6.88 -11.30 -0.88
N ASN A 154 -7.29 -12.57 -0.91
CA ASN A 154 -8.63 -12.97 -1.33
C ASN A 154 -9.46 -13.33 -0.08
N PRO A 155 -10.53 -12.60 0.23
CA PRO A 155 -11.33 -12.84 1.44
C PRO A 155 -12.30 -14.04 1.33
N VAL A 156 -12.50 -14.60 0.13
CA VAL A 156 -13.53 -15.63 -0.14
C VAL A 156 -12.99 -17.06 0.00
N GLU A 157 -11.67 -17.26 -0.08
CA GLU A 157 -11.05 -18.58 0.05
C GLU A 157 -10.84 -18.94 1.53
N TYR A 158 -11.68 -19.85 2.04
CA TYR A 158 -11.61 -20.34 3.42
C TYR A 158 -10.72 -21.58 3.59
N GLU A 159 -10.49 -22.36 2.53
CA GLU A 159 -9.65 -23.55 2.59
C GLU A 159 -8.18 -23.22 2.31
N GLY A 160 -7.29 -23.62 3.23
CA GLY A 160 -5.85 -23.45 3.04
C GLY A 160 -5.34 -22.02 3.18
N THR A 161 -6.10 -21.14 3.84
CA THR A 161 -5.69 -19.76 4.12
C THR A 161 -5.36 -19.53 5.60
N TYR A 162 -4.35 -18.70 5.83
CA TYR A 162 -3.88 -18.20 7.11
C TYR A 162 -4.12 -16.69 7.14
N PRO A 163 -5.18 -16.21 7.83
CA PRO A 163 -5.44 -14.79 7.93
C PRO A 163 -4.25 -14.09 8.59
N LEU A 164 -3.90 -12.91 8.08
CA LEU A 164 -2.89 -12.08 8.71
C LEU A 164 -3.40 -11.63 10.08
N PRO A 165 -2.66 -11.89 11.18
CA PRO A 165 -2.96 -11.30 12.48
C PRO A 165 -3.05 -9.77 12.40
N GLU A 166 -3.83 -9.16 13.26
CA GLU A 166 -4.04 -7.70 13.28
C GLU A 166 -2.73 -6.91 13.39
N ALA A 167 -1.80 -7.38 14.24
CA ALA A 167 -0.48 -6.78 14.37
C ALA A 167 0.35 -6.82 13.06
N GLN A 168 0.08 -7.80 12.19
CA GLN A 168 0.69 -7.92 10.87
C GLN A 168 0.00 -7.00 9.85
N LEU A 169 -1.33 -6.97 9.83
CA LEU A 169 -2.12 -6.05 9.01
C LEU A 169 -1.78 -4.58 9.28
N ASP A 170 -1.50 -4.23 10.54
CA ASP A 170 -1.15 -2.87 10.97
C ASP A 170 0.14 -2.33 10.31
N ARG A 171 0.99 -3.21 9.75
CA ARG A 171 2.20 -2.83 8.99
C ARG A 171 1.90 -2.32 7.58
N PHE A 172 0.71 -2.60 7.04
CA PHE A 172 0.26 -2.00 5.78
C PHE A 172 -0.33 -0.63 6.06
N MET A 173 0.15 0.38 5.34
CA MET A 173 -0.27 1.77 5.54
C MET A 173 -1.74 1.93 5.18
N VAL A 174 -2.14 1.35 4.04
CA VAL A 174 -3.52 1.33 3.54
C VAL A 174 -3.92 -0.07 3.10
N ARG A 175 -5.20 -0.40 3.34
CA ARG A 175 -5.90 -1.55 2.74
C ARG A 175 -6.94 -1.01 1.76
N LEU A 176 -6.80 -1.37 0.49
CA LEU A 176 -7.62 -0.88 -0.61
C LEU A 176 -8.50 -2.00 -1.14
N ALA A 177 -9.76 -1.66 -1.41
CA ALA A 177 -10.70 -2.48 -2.17
C ALA A 177 -10.97 -1.78 -3.50
N ILE A 178 -11.05 -2.57 -4.57
CA ILE A 178 -11.25 -2.12 -5.95
C ILE A 178 -12.71 -2.33 -6.34
N GLY A 179 -13.34 -3.40 -5.85
CA GLY A 179 -14.65 -3.84 -6.31
C GLY A 179 -14.64 -4.25 -7.79
N TYR A 180 -15.80 -4.68 -8.30
CA TYR A 180 -15.95 -4.90 -9.73
C TYR A 180 -15.98 -3.55 -10.47
N PRO A 181 -15.30 -3.42 -11.62
CA PRO A 181 -15.46 -2.26 -12.48
C PRO A 181 -16.92 -2.06 -12.89
N THR A 182 -17.29 -0.82 -13.21
CA THR A 182 -18.61 -0.54 -13.80
C THR A 182 -18.71 -1.20 -15.18
N ALA A 183 -19.93 -1.46 -15.66
CA ALA A 183 -20.14 -2.05 -16.98
C ALA A 183 -19.42 -1.25 -18.09
N ASP A 184 -19.45 0.09 -18.02
CA ASP A 184 -18.75 0.95 -18.97
C ASP A 184 -17.22 0.80 -18.90
N ALA A 185 -16.68 0.68 -17.68
CA ALA A 185 -15.25 0.42 -17.48
C ALA A 185 -14.85 -0.97 -18.00
N GLU A 186 -15.67 -2.00 -17.81
CA GLU A 186 -15.46 -3.33 -18.39
C GLU A 186 -15.46 -3.29 -19.91
N VAL A 187 -16.41 -2.59 -20.52
CA VAL A 187 -16.46 -2.40 -21.98
C VAL A 187 -15.20 -1.70 -22.49
N ASP A 188 -14.71 -0.66 -21.80
CA ASP A 188 -13.46 0.02 -22.16
C ASP A 188 -12.24 -0.92 -22.05
N VAL A 189 -12.15 -1.76 -21.00
CA VAL A 189 -11.10 -2.80 -20.89
C VAL A 189 -11.12 -3.73 -22.10
N LEU A 190 -12.30 -4.22 -22.48
CA LEU A 190 -12.47 -5.11 -23.62
C LEU A 190 -12.11 -4.41 -24.93
N ALA A 191 -12.58 -3.18 -25.14
CA ALA A 191 -12.29 -2.39 -26.34
C ALA A 191 -10.78 -2.12 -26.50
N ARG A 192 -10.09 -1.70 -25.42
CA ARG A 192 -8.64 -1.48 -25.44
C ARG A 192 -7.86 -2.76 -25.69
N ARG A 193 -8.28 -3.89 -25.08
CA ARG A 193 -7.67 -5.20 -25.34
C ARG A 193 -7.79 -5.60 -26.81
N LEU A 194 -8.98 -5.45 -27.40
CA LEU A 194 -9.25 -5.75 -28.80
C LEU A 194 -8.43 -4.85 -29.75
N ALA A 195 -8.36 -3.56 -29.46
CA ALA A 195 -7.59 -2.59 -30.25
C ALA A 195 -6.09 -2.89 -30.22
N ARG A 196 -5.55 -3.23 -29.04
CA ARG A 196 -4.12 -3.49 -28.83
C ARG A 196 -3.64 -4.79 -29.47
N ARG A 197 -4.51 -5.80 -29.59
CA ARG A 197 -4.19 -7.14 -30.12
C ARG A 197 -3.04 -7.88 -29.43
N THR A 198 -2.57 -7.39 -28.29
CA THR A 198 -1.59 -8.04 -27.43
C THR A 198 -2.14 -8.19 -26.02
N GLU A 199 -1.67 -9.25 -25.34
CA GLU A 199 -2.07 -9.53 -23.97
C GLU A 199 -1.55 -8.47 -22.98
N TRP A 200 -0.43 -7.82 -23.30
CA TRP A 200 0.20 -6.79 -22.46
C TRP A 200 0.38 -5.46 -23.21
N ALA A 201 0.00 -4.36 -22.59
CA ALA A 201 0.50 -3.03 -22.94
C ALA A 201 1.74 -2.77 -22.08
N PRO A 202 2.87 -2.41 -22.68
CA PRO A 202 3.98 -1.89 -21.91
C PRO A 202 3.55 -0.56 -21.27
N VAL A 203 3.89 -0.40 -20.00
CA VAL A 203 3.77 0.86 -19.27
C VAL A 203 5.13 1.51 -19.34
N ASN A 204 5.18 2.74 -19.83
CA ASN A 204 6.42 3.48 -19.95
C ASN A 204 6.89 3.96 -18.59
N ARG A 205 8.20 4.05 -18.42
CA ARG A 205 8.80 4.69 -17.25
C ARG A 205 8.53 6.19 -17.32
N VAL A 206 7.90 6.73 -16.28
CA VAL A 206 7.59 8.17 -16.15
C VAL A 206 8.64 8.86 -15.27
N VAL A 207 9.03 8.21 -14.17
CA VAL A 207 10.10 8.65 -13.27
C VAL A 207 11.06 7.51 -12.99
N ASP A 208 12.23 7.80 -12.43
CA ASP A 208 13.17 6.81 -11.92
C ASP A 208 13.20 6.77 -10.38
N ALA A 209 13.91 5.80 -9.81
CA ALA A 209 14.04 5.66 -8.35
C ALA A 209 14.66 6.90 -7.67
N GLY A 210 15.54 7.64 -8.36
CA GLY A 210 16.14 8.86 -7.84
C GLY A 210 15.11 9.99 -7.71
N THR A 211 14.33 10.19 -8.76
CA THR A 211 13.21 11.13 -8.84
C THR A 211 12.13 10.76 -7.85
N LEU A 212 11.78 9.47 -7.71
CA LEU A 212 10.83 9.02 -6.70
C LEU A 212 11.27 9.38 -5.28
N ARG A 213 12.54 9.19 -4.92
CA ARG A 213 13.07 9.64 -3.61
C ARG A 213 12.99 11.16 -3.44
N ALA A 214 13.22 11.92 -4.50
CA ALA A 214 13.08 13.37 -4.48
C ALA A 214 11.61 13.82 -4.35
N MET A 215 10.67 13.08 -4.95
CA MET A 215 9.22 13.26 -4.74
C MET A 215 8.83 12.97 -3.28
N GLN A 216 9.30 11.86 -2.70
CA GLN A 216 9.07 11.51 -1.30
C GLN A 216 9.60 12.60 -0.36
N ALA A 217 10.81 13.11 -0.61
CA ALA A 217 11.38 14.23 0.14
C ALA A 217 10.55 15.51 -0.01
N GLY A 218 10.00 15.78 -1.20
CA GLY A 218 9.07 16.90 -1.44
C GLY A 218 7.77 16.77 -0.67
N VAL A 219 7.19 15.57 -0.60
CA VAL A 219 6.01 15.28 0.24
C VAL A 219 6.33 15.48 1.72
N GLU A 220 7.48 15.00 2.18
CA GLU A 220 7.91 15.12 3.59
C GLU A 220 8.12 16.58 4.02
N ALA A 221 8.52 17.45 3.10
CA ALA A 221 8.79 18.86 3.35
C ALA A 221 7.52 19.72 3.54
N VAL A 222 6.35 19.22 3.14
CA VAL A 222 5.08 19.95 3.30
C VAL A 222 4.67 19.98 4.77
N ALA A 223 4.45 21.19 5.28
CA ALA A 223 4.01 21.42 6.65
C ALA A 223 2.56 20.95 6.84
N VAL A 224 2.27 20.43 8.03
CA VAL A 224 0.93 20.01 8.43
C VAL A 224 0.54 20.84 9.65
N ASP A 225 -0.59 21.55 9.54
CA ASP A 225 -1.11 22.35 10.65
C ASP A 225 -1.44 21.47 11.85
N HIS A 226 -1.21 22.01 13.06
CA HIS A 226 -1.43 21.29 14.30
C HIS A 226 -2.89 20.83 14.47
N ASP A 227 -3.84 21.59 13.93
CA ASP A 227 -5.26 21.24 13.95
C ASP A 227 -5.56 19.98 13.11
N VAL A 228 -4.87 19.80 11.99
CA VAL A 228 -4.99 18.58 11.16
C VAL A 228 -4.32 17.39 11.84
N LEU A 229 -3.17 17.59 12.49
CA LEU A 229 -2.54 16.57 13.32
C LEU A 229 -3.47 16.11 14.44
N ARG A 230 -4.11 17.07 15.13
CA ARG A 230 -5.07 16.80 16.18
C ARG A 230 -6.28 16.04 15.65
N TYR A 231 -6.81 16.43 14.49
CA TYR A 231 -7.91 15.74 13.84
C TYR A 231 -7.58 14.27 13.52
N CYS A 232 -6.37 13.97 13.01
CA CYS A 232 -5.92 12.59 12.80
C CYS A 232 -5.93 11.76 14.09
N VAL A 233 -5.50 12.36 15.21
CA VAL A 233 -5.49 11.72 16.52
C VAL A 233 -6.90 11.52 17.05
N ASP A 234 -7.77 12.52 16.93
CA ASP A 234 -9.15 12.47 17.41
C ASP A 234 -9.96 11.42 16.64
N LEU A 235 -9.77 11.29 15.32
CA LEU A 235 -10.36 10.19 14.53
C LEU A 235 -9.90 8.82 15.03
N ALA A 236 -8.59 8.62 15.23
CA ALA A 236 -8.08 7.36 15.75
C ALA A 236 -8.59 7.07 17.17
N ALA A 237 -8.65 8.07 18.05
CA ALA A 237 -9.18 7.95 19.40
C ALA A 237 -10.67 7.59 19.41
N ALA A 238 -11.46 8.22 18.55
CA ALA A 238 -12.89 7.94 18.42
C ALA A 238 -13.16 6.49 18.03
N THR A 239 -12.31 5.87 17.18
CA THR A 239 -12.44 4.43 16.88
C THR A 239 -12.23 3.55 18.11
N ARG A 240 -11.37 3.94 19.08
CA ARG A 240 -11.10 3.18 20.30
C ARG A 240 -12.23 3.27 21.33
N SER A 241 -13.02 4.34 21.27
CA SER A 241 -14.19 4.53 22.14
C SER A 241 -15.51 4.13 21.47
N HIS A 242 -15.47 3.66 20.22
CA HIS A 242 -16.68 3.34 19.47
C HIS A 242 -17.33 2.04 20.02
N PRO A 243 -18.66 2.00 20.30
CA PRO A 243 -19.31 0.86 20.97
C PRO A 243 -19.20 -0.48 20.22
N ALA A 244 -19.06 -0.44 18.90
CA ALA A 244 -18.92 -1.63 18.06
C ALA A 244 -17.47 -2.18 18.01
N VAL A 245 -16.51 -1.54 18.67
CA VAL A 245 -15.08 -1.84 18.54
C VAL A 245 -14.53 -2.39 19.85
N GLU A 246 -13.87 -3.55 19.77
CA GLU A 246 -13.12 -4.16 20.88
C GLU A 246 -11.69 -3.61 20.95
N VAL A 247 -11.03 -3.47 19.80
CA VAL A 247 -9.70 -2.84 19.67
C VAL A 247 -9.73 -1.83 18.53
N GLY A 248 -9.53 -0.56 18.86
CA GLY A 248 -9.51 0.53 17.88
C GLY A 248 -8.15 0.77 17.23
N ALA A 249 -8.08 1.76 16.34
CA ALA A 249 -6.89 2.01 15.55
C ALA A 249 -5.65 2.30 16.40
N SER A 250 -4.52 1.68 16.07
CA SER A 250 -3.22 1.92 16.71
C SER A 250 -2.68 3.34 16.41
N PRO A 251 -1.60 3.80 17.07
CA PRO A 251 -0.92 5.04 16.68
C PRO A 251 -0.46 5.07 15.22
N ARG A 252 -0.20 3.89 14.61
CA ARG A 252 0.10 3.80 13.17
C ARG A 252 -1.10 4.18 12.31
N GLY A 253 -2.32 3.98 12.80
CA GLY A 253 -3.55 4.45 12.14
C GLY A 253 -3.56 5.98 11.99
N SER A 254 -3.36 6.73 13.08
CA SER A 254 -3.26 8.19 13.03
C SER A 254 -2.07 8.68 12.21
N GLN A 255 -0.95 7.95 12.23
CA GLN A 255 0.21 8.27 11.40
C GLN A 255 -0.09 8.07 9.90
N ALA A 256 -0.75 6.97 9.54
CA ALA A 256 -1.14 6.68 8.16
C ALA A 256 -2.12 7.73 7.60
N LEU A 257 -3.10 8.16 8.41
CA LEU A 257 -4.00 9.27 8.07
C LEU A 257 -3.22 10.52 7.65
N MET A 258 -2.29 10.95 8.49
CA MET A 258 -1.50 12.16 8.26
C MET A 258 -0.57 12.01 7.05
N LEU A 259 0.21 10.92 7.00
CA LEU A 259 1.24 10.75 5.96
C LEU A 259 0.61 10.62 4.57
N VAL A 260 -0.44 9.81 4.43
CA VAL A 260 -1.12 9.62 3.15
C VAL A 260 -1.97 10.84 2.80
N GLY A 261 -2.63 11.48 3.78
CA GLY A 261 -3.36 12.73 3.56
C GLY A 261 -2.45 13.84 3.05
N ARG A 262 -1.26 14.00 3.62
CA ARG A 262 -0.22 14.92 3.11
C ARG A 262 0.21 14.57 1.69
N ALA A 263 0.43 13.30 1.40
CA ALA A 263 0.77 12.86 0.04
C ALA A 263 -0.36 13.16 -0.97
N LEU A 264 -1.64 13.01 -0.58
CA LEU A 264 -2.78 13.38 -1.43
C LEU A 264 -2.83 14.89 -1.69
N ALA A 265 -2.61 15.72 -0.68
CA ALA A 265 -2.56 17.17 -0.84
C ALA A 265 -1.48 17.58 -1.87
N VAL A 266 -0.29 16.98 -1.75
CA VAL A 266 0.81 17.24 -2.68
C VAL A 266 0.51 16.72 -4.08
N LEU A 267 -0.13 15.56 -4.22
CA LEU A 267 -0.57 15.05 -5.54
C LEU A 267 -1.62 15.96 -6.20
N ASP A 268 -2.40 16.69 -5.41
CA ASP A 268 -3.31 17.73 -5.91
C ASP A 268 -2.62 19.07 -6.20
N GLY A 269 -1.32 19.18 -5.95
CA GLY A 269 -0.55 20.41 -6.14
C GLY A 269 -0.69 21.42 -5.01
N ARG A 270 -1.15 21.00 -3.82
CA ARG A 270 -1.25 21.84 -2.62
C ARG A 270 -0.08 21.62 -1.68
N ASP A 271 0.46 22.70 -1.13
CA ASP A 271 1.54 22.74 -0.14
C ASP A 271 1.03 22.85 1.31
N PHE A 272 -0.24 22.50 1.52
CA PHE A 272 -0.90 22.40 2.82
C PHE A 272 -1.94 21.28 2.80
N VAL A 273 -2.18 20.67 3.96
CA VAL A 273 -3.11 19.54 4.12
C VAL A 273 -4.48 20.02 4.59
N LEU A 274 -5.54 19.56 3.94
CA LEU A 274 -6.92 19.81 4.34
C LEU A 274 -7.48 18.63 5.15
N PRO A 275 -8.46 18.85 6.03
CA PRO A 275 -9.19 17.77 6.70
C PRO A 275 -9.82 16.78 5.72
N GLU A 276 -10.23 17.26 4.55
CA GLU A 276 -10.79 16.46 3.48
C GLU A 276 -9.80 15.43 2.93
N ASP A 277 -8.50 15.72 2.94
CA ASP A 277 -7.45 14.75 2.56
C ASP A 277 -7.38 13.60 3.55
N VAL A 278 -7.49 13.92 4.84
CA VAL A 278 -7.52 12.93 5.93
C VAL A 278 -8.77 12.06 5.82
N LYS A 279 -9.94 12.68 5.57
CA LYS A 279 -11.22 11.96 5.41
C LYS A 279 -11.18 10.98 4.22
N GLN A 280 -10.59 11.37 3.09
CA GLN A 280 -10.45 10.51 1.91
C GLN A 280 -9.64 9.23 2.20
N VAL A 281 -8.64 9.31 3.07
CA VAL A 281 -7.79 8.18 3.45
C VAL A 281 -8.41 7.30 4.53
N ALA A 282 -9.31 7.86 5.34
CA ALA A 282 -9.66 7.29 6.64
C ALA A 282 -10.15 5.84 6.60
N VAL A 283 -11.00 5.47 5.64
CA VAL A 283 -11.46 4.08 5.52
C VAL A 283 -10.29 3.14 5.18
N ALA A 284 -9.46 3.52 4.20
CA ALA A 284 -8.32 2.73 3.75
C ALA A 284 -7.22 2.59 4.81
N ALA A 285 -7.06 3.59 5.69
CA ALA A 285 -6.10 3.54 6.77
C ALA A 285 -6.67 2.89 8.05
N LEU A 286 -7.91 3.14 8.45
CA LEU A 286 -8.36 2.73 9.77
C LEU A 286 -9.08 1.38 9.79
N ALA A 287 -9.82 1.02 8.73
CA ALA A 287 -10.75 -0.09 8.80
C ALA A 287 -10.09 -1.46 9.03
N HIS A 288 -8.88 -1.71 8.53
CA HIS A 288 -8.13 -2.95 8.78
C HIS A 288 -7.43 -3.00 10.13
N ARG A 289 -7.51 -1.92 10.90
CA ARG A 289 -6.93 -1.78 12.24
C ARG A 289 -7.98 -1.86 13.35
N LEU A 290 -9.23 -2.20 13.01
CA LEU A 290 -10.33 -2.33 13.95
C LEU A 290 -10.69 -3.80 14.15
N SER A 291 -10.74 -4.20 15.42
CA SER A 291 -11.35 -5.46 15.86
C SER A 291 -12.73 -5.15 16.39
N LEU A 292 -13.76 -5.76 15.82
CA LEU A 292 -15.13 -5.52 16.23
C LEU A 292 -15.51 -6.40 17.43
N THR A 293 -16.43 -5.90 18.25
CA THR A 293 -17.00 -6.72 19.32
C THR A 293 -17.77 -7.91 18.74
N PRO A 294 -17.89 -9.04 19.47
CA PRO A 294 -18.66 -10.19 19.00
C PRO A 294 -20.10 -9.86 18.60
N GLN A 295 -20.73 -8.91 19.29
CA GLN A 295 -22.10 -8.45 19.00
C GLN A 295 -22.15 -7.67 17.67
N ALA A 296 -21.21 -6.76 17.44
CA ALA A 296 -21.13 -6.01 16.19
C ALA A 296 -20.84 -6.93 15.00
N TRP A 297 -19.96 -7.91 15.20
CA TRP A 297 -19.67 -8.93 14.18
C TRP A 297 -20.90 -9.78 13.86
N ALA A 298 -21.63 -10.27 14.88
CA ALA A 298 -22.82 -11.09 14.71
C ALA A 298 -23.97 -10.36 13.98
N THR A 299 -24.02 -9.03 14.07
CA THR A 299 -25.00 -8.20 13.36
C THR A 299 -24.56 -7.81 11.94
N GLY A 300 -23.39 -8.28 11.49
CA GLY A 300 -22.85 -7.99 10.16
C GLY A 300 -22.28 -6.58 10.03
N THR A 301 -21.93 -5.92 11.15
CA THR A 301 -21.28 -4.62 11.12
C THR A 301 -19.93 -4.73 10.43
N LEU A 302 -19.66 -3.84 9.48
CA LEU A 302 -18.39 -3.79 8.76
C LEU A 302 -17.45 -2.75 9.41
N PRO A 303 -16.14 -3.00 9.56
CA PRO A 303 -15.18 -2.02 10.05
C PRO A 303 -15.20 -0.70 9.27
N GLN A 304 -15.44 -0.76 7.96
CA GLN A 304 -15.58 0.42 7.10
C GLN A 304 -16.79 1.28 7.49
N ALA A 305 -17.87 0.66 7.96
CA ALA A 305 -19.06 1.40 8.42
C ALA A 305 -18.77 2.16 9.73
N VAL A 306 -18.03 1.54 10.65
CA VAL A 306 -17.57 2.19 11.89
C VAL A 306 -16.70 3.42 11.57
N VAL A 307 -15.76 3.30 10.64
CA VAL A 307 -14.92 4.44 10.26
C VAL A 307 -15.75 5.57 9.65
N ARG A 308 -16.76 5.25 8.81
CA ARG A 308 -17.67 6.25 8.26
C ARG A 308 -18.48 6.96 9.34
N ASP A 309 -19.01 6.21 10.31
CA ASP A 309 -19.71 6.78 11.46
C ASP A 309 -18.81 7.73 12.27
N VAL A 310 -17.57 7.34 12.53
CA VAL A 310 -16.57 8.19 13.19
C VAL A 310 -16.32 9.49 12.42
N LEU A 311 -16.22 9.44 11.09
CA LEU A 311 -16.02 10.62 10.25
C LEU A 311 -17.20 11.60 10.28
N GLU A 312 -18.42 11.10 10.49
CA GLU A 312 -19.63 11.92 10.60
C GLU A 312 -19.72 12.63 11.96
N HIS A 313 -19.22 12.01 13.03
CA HIS A 313 -19.38 12.50 14.40
C HIS A 313 -18.17 13.27 14.95
N VAL A 314 -16.96 13.02 14.46
CA VAL A 314 -15.76 13.75 14.91
C VAL A 314 -15.68 15.08 14.14
N PRO A 315 -15.79 16.24 14.83
CA PRO A 315 -15.77 17.53 14.15
C PRO A 315 -14.41 17.78 13.49
N GLY A 316 -14.44 18.21 12.23
CA GLY A 316 -13.26 18.71 11.54
C GLY A 316 -12.76 20.03 12.16
N PRO A 317 -11.46 20.36 11.99
CA PRO A 317 -10.93 21.62 12.48
C PRO A 317 -11.57 22.81 11.75
N THR A 318 -11.83 23.89 12.51
CA THR A 318 -12.58 25.07 12.03
C THR A 318 -11.73 26.02 11.20
N THR A 319 -10.41 25.88 11.27
CA THR A 319 -9.40 26.76 10.67
C THR A 319 -8.52 25.99 9.70
N ALA A 320 -9.07 25.58 8.55
CA ALA A 320 -8.22 25.39 7.38
C ALA A 320 -7.96 26.78 6.82
N ARG A 321 -6.72 27.28 6.89
CA ARG A 321 -6.34 28.46 6.11
C ARG A 321 -6.53 28.09 4.64
N GLY A 322 -7.58 28.62 4.03
CA GLY A 322 -7.73 28.74 2.58
C GLY A 322 -7.24 30.09 2.09
#